data_AF-A0A511ZEA9-F1
#
_entry.id   AF-A0A511ZEA9-F1
#
_cell.length_a   1.000
_cell.length_b   1.000
_cell.length_c   1.000
_cell.angle_alpha   90.00
_cell.angle_beta   90.00
_cell.angle_gamma   90.00
#
_symmetry.space_group_name_H-M   'P 1'
#
loop_
_entity.id
_entity.type
_entity.pdbx_description
1 polymer ?
#
loop_
_entity_poly.entity_id
_entity_poly.type
_entity_poly.pdbx_seq_one_letter_code
_entity_poly.pdbx_strand_id
1 'polypeptide(L)'
;MQDNISILEWKVFVEKKRKKKMLVKLIWSDTDKLTLIISPNIKVNSFIIDEKEGFLFYDIEGKQITDPIPSIIPGSALIDGQIPVKAISDGNVTLYGKSLSNQEIDELNQSIH
;
A
#
# COMPACT_ATOMS: atom_id res chain seq x y z
N MET A 1 2.74 19.14 -12.60
CA MET A 1 3.11 17.88 -11.91
C MET A 1 2.13 17.75 -10.77
N GLN A 2 1.37 16.68 -10.67
CA GLN A 2 0.48 16.51 -9.51
C GLN A 2 1.34 15.96 -8.38
N ASP A 3 1.55 16.75 -7.32
CA ASP A 3 2.48 16.40 -6.25
C ASP A 3 1.92 15.29 -5.34
N ASN A 4 0.61 15.02 -5.44
CA ASN A 4 -0.12 14.09 -4.60
C ASN A 4 -1.15 13.29 -5.41
N ILE A 5 -1.37 12.04 -5.02
CA ILE A 5 -2.33 11.11 -5.64
C ILE A 5 -3.36 10.72 -4.59
N SER A 6 -4.65 10.80 -4.90
CA SER A 6 -5.66 10.36 -3.94
C SER A 6 -5.56 8.85 -3.70
N ILE A 7 -5.95 8.40 -2.50
CA ILE A 7 -5.97 6.97 -2.19
C ILE A 7 -6.86 6.16 -3.14
N LEU A 8 -7.90 6.77 -3.70
CA LEU A 8 -8.80 6.11 -4.66
C LEU A 8 -8.12 5.94 -6.02
N GLU A 9 -7.39 6.93 -6.52
CA GLU A 9 -6.59 6.82 -7.73
C GLU A 9 -5.49 5.77 -7.57
N TRP A 10 -4.80 5.79 -6.43
CA TRP A 10 -3.81 4.78 -6.09
C TRP A 10 -4.41 3.37 -6.08
N LYS A 11 -5.58 3.20 -5.45
CA LYS A 11 -6.32 1.93 -5.48
C LYS A 11 -6.60 1.50 -6.91
N VAL A 12 -7.10 2.39 -7.77
CA VAL A 12 -7.41 2.08 -9.18
C VAL A 12 -6.14 1.64 -9.92
N PHE A 13 -4.99 2.29 -9.67
CA PHE A 13 -3.71 1.88 -10.23
C PHE A 13 -3.33 0.45 -9.81
N VAL A 14 -3.42 0.15 -8.50
CA VAL A 14 -3.16 -1.20 -7.96
C VAL A 14 -4.11 -2.25 -8.53
N GLU A 15 -5.39 -1.91 -8.72
CA GLU A 15 -6.42 -2.78 -9.32
C GLU A 15 -6.12 -3.07 -10.79
N LYS A 16 -5.72 -2.06 -11.57
CA LYS A 16 -5.35 -2.21 -13.00
C LYS A 16 -4.19 -3.19 -13.17
N LYS A 17 -3.17 -3.14 -12.31
CA LYS A 17 -2.01 -4.05 -12.36
C LYS A 17 -2.37 -5.52 -12.18
N ARG A 18 -3.43 -5.85 -11.43
CA ARG A 18 -3.88 -7.26 -11.23
C ARG A 18 -5.19 -7.62 -11.90
N LYS A 19 -5.89 -6.66 -12.51
CA LYS A 19 -7.24 -6.83 -13.07
C LYS A 19 -8.21 -7.44 -12.03
N LYS A 20 -8.07 -7.04 -10.77
CA LYS A 20 -8.90 -7.52 -9.64
C LYS A 20 -9.35 -6.33 -8.79
N LYS A 21 -10.58 -6.38 -8.29
CA LYS A 21 -11.09 -5.41 -7.32
C LYS A 21 -10.36 -5.56 -5.99
N MET A 22 -10.06 -4.44 -5.35
CA MET A 22 -9.36 -4.35 -4.08
C MET A 22 -10.19 -3.55 -3.08
N LEU A 23 -9.84 -3.67 -1.81
CA LEU A 23 -10.42 -2.91 -0.70
C LEU A 23 -9.35 -2.00 -0.11
N VAL A 24 -9.78 -0.82 0.36
CA VAL A 24 -8.97 0.00 1.27
C VAL A 24 -9.25 -0.49 2.69
N LYS A 25 -8.21 -0.93 3.40
CA LYS A 25 -8.30 -1.35 4.79
C LYS A 25 -7.37 -0.50 5.64
N LEU A 26 -7.90 0.04 6.73
CA LEU A 26 -7.11 0.71 7.74
C LEU A 26 -6.81 -0.23 8.90
N ILE A 27 -5.55 -0.30 9.32
CA ILE A 27 -5.12 -1.02 10.52
C ILE A 27 -4.16 -0.13 11.31
N TRP A 28 -4.07 -0.33 12.62
CA TRP A 28 -3.14 0.40 13.47
C TRP A 28 -2.58 -0.52 14.55
N SER A 29 -1.37 -0.20 14.99
CA SER A 29 -0.72 -0.73 16.19
C SER A 29 -0.57 0.42 17.19
N ASP A 30 0.10 0.15 18.31
CA ASP A 30 0.43 1.19 19.28
C ASP A 30 1.43 2.22 18.73
N THR A 31 2.18 1.87 17.67
CA THR A 31 3.30 2.67 17.15
C THR A 31 3.04 3.30 15.80
N ASP A 32 2.14 2.74 14.98
CA ASP A 32 1.90 3.22 13.63
C ASP A 32 0.48 2.90 13.13
N LYS A 33 0.08 3.59 12.07
CA LYS A 33 -1.18 3.40 11.36
C LYS A 33 -0.85 3.09 9.91
N LEU A 34 -1.36 1.97 9.40
CA LEU A 34 -1.20 1.58 8.00
C LEU A 34 -2.52 1.67 7.26
N THR A 35 -2.44 2.15 6.02
CA THR A 35 -3.51 1.99 5.05
C THR A 35 -3.09 0.98 4.01
N LEU A 36 -3.86 -0.09 3.87
CA LEU A 36 -3.58 -1.21 2.99
C LEU A 36 -4.55 -1.21 1.81
N ILE A 37 -4.03 -1.52 0.62
CA ILE A 37 -4.86 -1.95 -0.51
C ILE A 37 -4.76 -3.47 -0.58
N ILE A 38 -5.87 -4.17 -0.38
CA ILE A 38 -5.88 -5.63 -0.24
C ILE A 38 -6.94 -6.28 -1.11
N SER A 39 -6.71 -7.53 -1.50
CA SER A 39 -7.75 -8.35 -2.11
C SER A 39 -8.81 -8.71 -1.05
N PRO A 40 -10.10 -8.84 -1.42
CA PRO A 40 -11.17 -9.15 -0.45
C PRO A 40 -10.99 -10.44 0.35
N ASN A 41 -10.22 -11.40 -0.18
CA ASN A 41 -9.93 -12.67 0.47
C ASN A 41 -8.77 -12.59 1.49
N ILE A 42 -7.96 -11.53 1.47
CA ILE A 42 -6.87 -11.35 2.43
C ILE A 42 -7.46 -10.79 3.73
N LYS A 43 -7.29 -11.53 4.83
CA LYS A 43 -7.82 -11.17 6.14
C LYS A 43 -6.69 -10.74 7.09
N VAL A 44 -6.15 -9.54 6.88
CA VAL A 44 -5.19 -8.93 7.84
C VAL A 44 -5.93 -8.57 9.12
N ASN A 45 -5.41 -8.94 10.28
CA ASN A 45 -5.94 -8.54 11.59
C ASN A 45 -4.97 -7.64 12.35
N SER A 46 -3.69 -7.99 12.34
CA SER A 46 -2.63 -7.23 13.00
C SER A 46 -1.36 -7.20 12.15
N PHE A 47 -0.43 -6.35 12.56
CA PHE A 47 0.90 -6.27 11.97
C PHE A 47 1.95 -5.97 13.04
N ILE A 48 3.20 -6.32 12.74
CA ILE A 48 4.38 -5.87 13.46
C ILE A 48 5.40 -5.33 12.45
N ILE A 49 6.36 -4.54 12.96
CA ILE A 49 7.49 -4.04 12.17
C ILE A 49 8.73 -4.77 12.67
N ASP A 50 9.31 -5.61 11.82
CA ASP A 50 10.59 -6.26 12.06
C ASP A 50 11.71 -5.47 11.39
N GLU A 51 12.86 -5.33 12.06
CA GLU A 51 13.98 -4.54 11.56
C GLU A 51 14.62 -5.13 10.30
N LYS A 52 14.51 -6.44 10.08
CA LYS A 52 15.11 -7.14 8.93
C LYS A 52 14.08 -7.42 7.84
N GLU A 53 12.88 -7.85 8.22
CA GLU A 53 11.84 -8.29 7.29
C GLU A 53 10.83 -7.20 6.95
N GLY A 54 10.84 -6.08 7.68
CA GLY A 54 9.88 -5.00 7.50
C GLY A 54 8.50 -5.33 8.08
N PHE A 55 7.43 -4.98 7.35
CA PHE A 55 6.07 -5.21 7.82
C PHE A 55 5.67 -6.70 7.71
N LEU A 56 5.36 -7.31 8.85
CA LEU A 56 4.80 -8.65 8.93
C LEU A 56 3.33 -8.58 9.33
N PHE A 57 2.48 -9.34 8.65
CA PHE A 57 1.01 -9.30 8.83
C PHE A 57 0.49 -10.63 9.32
N TYR A 58 -0.54 -10.59 10.18
CA TYR A 58 -1.14 -11.78 10.77
C TYR A 58 -2.66 -11.74 10.63
N ASP A 59 -3.26 -12.90 10.48
CA ASP A 59 -4.72 -13.06 10.52
C ASP A 59 -5.26 -13.11 11.95
N ILE A 60 -6.57 -13.35 12.07
CA ILE A 60 -7.27 -13.39 13.37
C ILE A 60 -6.86 -14.58 14.24
N GLU A 61 -6.32 -15.64 13.64
CA GLU A 61 -5.83 -16.84 14.34
C GLU A 61 -4.35 -16.68 14.74
N GLY A 62 -3.73 -15.54 14.41
CA GLY A 62 -2.31 -15.26 14.67
C GLY A 62 -1.39 -15.92 13.65
N LYS A 63 -1.91 -16.41 12.52
CA LYS A 63 -1.09 -17.00 11.46
C LYS A 63 -0.53 -15.89 10.56
N GLN A 64 0.76 -15.98 10.27
CA GLN A 64 1.42 -15.03 9.37
C GLN A 64 0.86 -15.16 7.95
N ILE A 65 0.54 -14.01 7.37
CA ILE A 65 0.12 -13.88 5.97
C ILE A 65 1.38 -13.80 5.12
N THR A 66 1.64 -14.85 4.34
CA THR A 66 2.82 -14.95 3.47
C THR A 66 2.58 -14.40 2.07
N ASP A 67 1.31 -14.26 1.67
CA ASP A 67 0.96 -13.60 0.42
C ASP A 67 1.30 -12.10 0.52
N PRO A 68 1.97 -11.52 -0.49
CA PRO A 68 2.38 -10.12 -0.44
C PRO A 68 1.16 -9.21 -0.40
N ILE A 69 1.15 -8.28 0.55
CA ILE A 69 0.14 -7.24 0.61
C ILE A 69 0.22 -6.38 -0.66
N PRO A 70 -0.87 -6.23 -1.44
CA PRO A 70 -0.84 -5.53 -2.73
C PRO A 70 -0.36 -4.09 -2.66
N SER A 71 -0.65 -3.37 -1.58
CA SER A 71 0.00 -2.09 -1.29
C SER A 71 -0.07 -1.77 0.19
N ILE A 72 1.03 -1.25 0.72
CA ILE A 72 1.16 -0.74 2.09
C ILE A 72 1.48 0.75 2.00
N ILE A 73 0.68 1.56 2.66
CA ILE A 73 0.84 3.02 2.78
C ILE A 73 1.00 3.34 4.27
N PRO A 74 2.23 3.65 4.73
CA PRO A 74 2.47 4.10 6.10
C PRO A 74 1.71 5.39 6.42
N GLY A 75 1.38 5.60 7.69
CA GLY A 75 0.63 6.79 8.13
C GLY A 75 1.36 8.09 7.79
N SER A 76 2.69 8.08 7.83
CA SER A 76 3.55 9.19 7.42
C SER A 76 3.48 9.51 5.92
N ALA A 77 3.00 8.58 5.09
CA ALA A 77 2.86 8.72 3.64
C ALA A 77 1.42 8.99 3.19
N LEU A 78 0.46 9.15 4.12
CA LEU A 78 -0.94 9.48 3.81
C LEU A 78 -1.34 10.79 4.50
N ILE A 79 -1.47 11.86 3.70
CA ILE A 79 -1.79 13.21 4.17
C ILE A 79 -3.12 13.61 3.55
N ASP A 80 -4.14 13.84 4.39
CA ASP A 80 -5.48 14.26 3.97
C ASP A 80 -6.11 13.40 2.85
N GLY A 81 -5.93 12.08 2.95
CA GLY A 81 -6.46 11.11 1.98
C GLY A 81 -5.66 11.02 0.68
N GLN A 82 -4.51 11.68 0.62
CA GLN A 82 -3.62 11.71 -0.54
C GLN A 82 -2.22 11.20 -0.18
N ILE A 83 -1.53 10.73 -1.21
CA ILE A 83 -0.21 10.12 -1.14
C ILE A 83 0.74 11.02 -1.93
N PRO A 84 1.75 11.64 -1.29
CA PRO A 84 2.74 12.40 -2.02
C PRO A 84 3.50 11.51 -3.01
N VAL A 85 3.65 11.94 -4.26
CA VAL A 85 4.40 11.18 -5.29
C VAL A 85 5.82 10.91 -4.83
N LYS A 86 6.41 11.86 -4.08
CA LYS A 86 7.71 11.69 -3.47
C LYS A 86 7.76 10.50 -2.50
N ALA A 87 6.73 10.28 -1.69
CA ALA A 87 6.68 9.13 -0.78
C ALA A 87 6.63 7.80 -1.53
N ILE A 88 6.04 7.79 -2.74
CA ILE A 88 6.03 6.63 -3.63
C ILE A 88 7.41 6.40 -4.22
N SER A 89 8.06 7.45 -4.76
CA SER A 89 9.40 7.36 -5.36
C SER A 89 10.49 7.01 -4.34
N ASP A 90 10.35 7.49 -3.11
CA ASP A 90 11.27 7.19 -2.00
C ASP A 90 11.08 5.74 -1.47
N GLY A 91 10.09 5.00 -1.98
CA GLY A 91 9.84 3.60 -1.64
C GLY A 91 9.05 3.39 -0.35
N ASN A 92 8.53 4.45 0.27
CA ASN A 92 7.72 4.36 1.48
C ASN A 92 6.34 3.73 1.20
N VAL A 93 5.83 3.88 -0.02
CA VAL A 93 4.61 3.22 -0.48
C VAL A 93 4.97 2.06 -1.38
N THR A 94 4.41 0.89 -1.08
CA THR A 94 4.73 -0.35 -1.81
C THR A 94 3.65 -0.76 -2.79
N LEU A 95 4.06 -1.50 -3.80
CA LEU A 95 3.23 -2.20 -4.77
C LEU A 95 3.66 -3.68 -4.78
N TYR A 96 2.79 -4.57 -4.30
CA TYR A 96 3.03 -6.01 -4.12
C TYR A 96 4.33 -6.33 -3.38
N GLY A 97 4.53 -5.67 -2.23
CA GLY A 97 5.70 -5.88 -1.37
C GLY A 97 7.01 -5.32 -1.92
N LYS A 98 6.97 -4.47 -2.95
CA LYS A 98 8.15 -3.84 -3.54
C LYS A 98 7.93 -2.34 -3.73
N SER A 99 9.02 -1.58 -3.76
CA SER A 99 8.99 -0.20 -4.27
C SER A 99 8.68 -0.20 -5.76
N LEU A 100 8.14 0.91 -6.26
CA LEU A 100 7.79 1.02 -7.67
C LEU A 100 9.04 1.17 -8.51
N SER A 101 9.04 0.54 -9.68
CA SER A 101 10.04 0.80 -10.73
C SER A 101 9.80 2.16 -11.40
N ASN A 102 10.83 2.72 -12.04
CA ASN A 102 10.69 3.98 -12.80
C ASN A 102 9.59 3.90 -13.86
N GLN A 103 9.46 2.75 -14.54
CA GLN A 103 8.39 2.53 -15.51
C GLN A 103 7.00 2.59 -14.84
N GLU A 104 6.85 2.02 -13.65
CA GLU A 104 5.57 2.09 -12.92
C GLU A 104 5.24 3.50 -12.44
N ILE A 105 6.26 4.29 -12.10
CA ILE A 105 6.10 5.72 -11.78
C ILE A 105 5.66 6.49 -13.04
N ASP A 106 6.23 6.19 -14.20
CA ASP A 106 5.83 6.82 -15.47
C ASP A 106 4.40 6.43 -15.87
N GLU A 107 4.03 5.15 -15.72
CA GLU A 107 2.66 4.66 -15.95
C GLU A 107 1.65 5.30 -14.99
N LEU A 108 2.04 5.49 -13.72
CA LEU A 108 1.22 6.20 -12.74
C LEU A 108 0.97 7.64 -13.19
N ASN A 109 2.02 8.36 -13.62
CA ASN A 109 1.92 9.73 -14.12
C ASN A 109 1.02 9.84 -15.36
N GLN A 110 1.07 8.86 -16.27
CA GLN A 110 0.20 8.83 -17.45
C GLN A 110 -1.25 8.47 -17.11
N SER A 111 -1.48 7.73 -16.02
CA SER A 111 -2.83 7.31 -15.61
C SER A 111 -3.64 8.40 -14.90
N ILE A 112 -3.00 9.52 -14.55
CA ILE A 112 -3.57 10.69 -13.86
C ILE A 112 -4.01 11.77 -14.87
N HIS A 113 -3.83 11.55 -16.18
CA HIS A 113 -4.24 12.44 -17.27
C HIS A 113 -5.33 11.84 -18.17
#